data_AF-A0A972V659-F1
#
_entry.id   AF-A0A972V659-F1
#
_cell.length_a   1.000
_cell.length_b   1.000
_cell.length_c   1.000
_cell.angle_alpha   90.00
_cell.angle_beta   90.00
_cell.angle_gamma   90.00
#
_symmetry.space_group_name_H-M   'P 1'
#
loop_
_entity.id
_entity.type
_entity.pdbx_description
1 polymer ?
#
loop_
_entity_poly.entity_id
_entity_poly.type
_entity_poly.pdbx_seq_one_letter_code
_entity_poly.pdbx_strand_id
1 'polypeptide(L)'
;MKLSTKGRYAVMAMADLAGQSNGKPVPLADVAVRQEISLSYLEQLFGKLRRNHLVTSTRGPGGGYMLARPLEETMVSDIVLAVDEPLKATRCTPGSSRGCQSDHGRCLTHDLWEELGNHIFLFLRAISLADVVEKRVLGRSGLAVSDTDAARNSGGPGPMTDQPEHGADIVSPGPIESVA
;
A
#
# COMPACT_ATOMS: atom_id res chain seq x y z
N MET A 1 15.33 7.44 6.75
CA MET A 1 14.50 7.22 5.53
C MET A 1 13.09 6.95 5.99
N LYS A 2 12.06 7.48 5.32
CA LYS A 2 10.67 7.09 5.60
C LYS A 2 10.03 6.58 4.31
N LEU A 3 10.19 5.28 4.04
CA LEU A 3 9.22 4.58 3.20
C LEU A 3 7.95 4.50 4.05
N SER A 4 6.99 5.39 3.81
CA SER A 4 5.80 5.48 4.65
C SER A 4 4.70 4.57 4.16
N THR A 5 3.68 4.40 4.99
CA THR A 5 2.46 3.69 4.65
C THR A 5 1.79 4.24 3.39
N LYS A 6 1.98 5.53 3.07
CA LYS A 6 1.43 6.16 1.85
C LYS A 6 2.01 5.56 0.58
N GLY A 7 3.34 5.41 0.51
CA GLY A 7 4.01 4.81 -0.64
C GLY A 7 3.53 3.36 -0.84
N ARG A 8 3.43 2.60 0.25
CA ARG A 8 2.88 1.24 0.23
C ARG A 8 1.45 1.20 -0.33
N TYR A 9 0.56 2.05 0.17
CA TYR A 9 -0.82 2.10 -0.29
C TYR A 9 -0.95 2.56 -1.75
N ALA A 10 -0.12 3.48 -2.20
CA ALA A 10 -0.08 3.89 -3.60
C ALA A 10 0.31 2.74 -4.53
N VAL A 11 1.35 1.97 -4.16
CA VAL A 11 1.80 0.80 -4.93
C VAL A 11 0.74 -0.30 -4.91
N MET A 12 0.12 -0.59 -3.76
CA MET A 12 -0.99 -1.56 -3.66
C MET A 12 -2.15 -1.19 -4.58
N ALA A 13 -2.59 0.06 -4.53
CA ALA A 13 -3.72 0.52 -5.34
C ALA A 13 -3.39 0.57 -6.84
N MET A 14 -2.15 0.91 -7.22
CA MET A 14 -1.69 0.85 -8.62
C MET A 14 -1.61 -0.59 -9.15
N ALA A 15 -1.17 -1.54 -8.31
CA ALA A 15 -1.13 -2.96 -8.69
C ALA A 15 -2.54 -3.53 -8.87
N ASP A 16 -3.47 -3.18 -7.97
CA ASP A 16 -4.89 -3.53 -8.09
C ASP A 16 -5.51 -2.94 -9.36
N LEU A 17 -5.26 -1.65 -9.63
CA LEU A 17 -5.69 -0.98 -10.85
C LEU A 17 -5.20 -1.72 -12.11
N ALA A 18 -3.91 -2.06 -12.13
CA ALA A 18 -3.28 -2.74 -13.25
C ALA A 18 -3.84 -4.15 -13.48
N GLY A 19 -4.07 -4.92 -12.41
CA GLY A 19 -4.63 -6.26 -12.50
C GLY A 19 -6.10 -6.31 -12.93
N GLN A 20 -6.85 -5.23 -12.71
CA GLN A 20 -8.30 -5.17 -12.98
C GLN A 20 -8.66 -4.38 -14.23
N SER A 21 -7.73 -3.58 -14.75
CA SER A 21 -7.88 -2.80 -15.97
C SER A 21 -7.87 -3.72 -17.20
N ASN A 22 -8.98 -4.43 -17.43
CA ASN A 22 -9.25 -5.23 -18.64
C ASN A 22 -9.54 -4.32 -19.86
N GLY A 23 -8.66 -3.33 -20.09
CA GLY A 23 -8.83 -2.28 -21.10
C GLY A 23 -9.92 -1.25 -20.78
N LYS A 24 -10.45 -1.23 -19.55
CA LYS A 24 -11.52 -0.32 -19.12
C LYS A 24 -11.12 0.47 -17.88
N PRO A 25 -11.67 1.69 -17.68
CA PRO A 25 -11.50 2.43 -16.45
C PRO A 25 -12.00 1.65 -15.24
N VAL A 26 -11.24 1.72 -14.15
CA VAL A 26 -11.58 1.08 -12.88
C VAL A 26 -12.00 2.17 -11.87
N PRO A 27 -13.21 2.09 -11.29
CA PRO A 27 -13.65 3.01 -10.24
C PRO A 27 -12.78 2.88 -8.97
N LEU A 28 -12.44 4.01 -8.34
CA LEU A 28 -11.72 3.98 -7.05
C LEU A 28 -12.53 3.37 -5.92
N ALA A 29 -13.86 3.42 -6.00
CA ALA A 29 -14.73 2.74 -5.04
C ALA A 29 -14.46 1.23 -5.02
N ASP A 30 -14.21 0.63 -6.18
CA ASP A 30 -13.93 -0.81 -6.27
C ASP A 30 -12.53 -1.13 -5.74
N VAL A 31 -11.54 -0.27 -6.02
CA VAL A 31 -10.19 -0.36 -5.46
C VAL A 31 -10.23 -0.23 -3.93
N ALA A 32 -11.02 0.70 -3.41
CA ALA A 32 -11.19 0.93 -1.98
C ALA A 32 -11.68 -0.32 -1.26
N VAL A 33 -12.68 -1.00 -1.83
CA VAL A 33 -13.23 -2.24 -1.28
C VAL A 33 -12.20 -3.37 -1.33
N ARG A 34 -11.55 -3.60 -2.48
CA ARG A 34 -10.59 -4.72 -2.64
C ARG A 34 -9.33 -4.59 -1.81
N GLN A 35 -8.84 -3.37 -1.64
CA GLN A 35 -7.58 -3.10 -0.94
C GLN A 35 -7.79 -2.68 0.52
N GLU A 36 -9.04 -2.58 0.98
CA GLU A 36 -9.41 -2.13 2.32
C GLU A 36 -8.80 -0.75 2.66
N ILE A 37 -8.83 0.17 1.69
CA ILE A 37 -8.33 1.55 1.83
C ILE A 37 -9.51 2.50 1.65
N SER A 38 -9.63 3.53 2.49
CA SER A 38 -10.74 4.46 2.37
C SER A 38 -10.73 5.19 1.01
N LEU A 39 -11.92 5.35 0.42
CA LEU A 39 -12.09 6.02 -0.87
C LEU A 39 -11.48 7.44 -0.87
N SER A 40 -11.75 8.22 0.18
CA SER A 40 -11.20 9.58 0.32
C SER A 40 -9.66 9.60 0.30
N TYR A 41 -9.03 8.58 0.89
CA TYR A 41 -7.57 8.48 0.85
C TYR A 41 -7.06 8.12 -0.54
N LEU A 42 -7.71 7.17 -1.23
CA LEU A 42 -7.39 6.85 -2.62
C LEU A 42 -7.55 8.04 -3.54
N GLU A 43 -8.59 8.86 -3.38
CA GLU A 43 -8.77 10.09 -4.17
C GLU A 43 -7.59 11.05 -4.02
N GLN A 44 -7.04 11.19 -2.81
CA GLN A 44 -5.84 12.00 -2.57
C GLN A 44 -4.61 11.41 -3.27
N LEU A 45 -4.41 10.09 -3.19
CA LEU A 45 -3.28 9.41 -3.84
C LEU A 45 -3.39 9.52 -5.37
N PHE A 46 -4.54 9.18 -5.94
CA PHE A 46 -4.76 9.19 -7.38
C PHE A 46 -4.77 10.60 -7.95
N GLY A 47 -5.16 11.61 -7.17
CA GLY A 47 -4.96 13.01 -7.55
C GLY A 47 -3.48 13.36 -7.76
N LYS A 48 -2.57 12.79 -6.96
CA LYS A 48 -1.12 12.96 -7.12
C LYS A 48 -0.55 12.14 -8.27
N LEU A 49 -0.94 10.87 -8.38
CA LEU A 49 -0.52 9.97 -9.46
C LEU A 49 -0.94 10.52 -10.84
N ARG A 50 -2.14 11.09 -10.94
CA ARG A 50 -2.64 11.74 -12.16
C ARG A 50 -1.81 12.96 -12.52
N ARG A 51 -1.46 13.81 -11.55
CA ARG A 51 -0.60 14.99 -11.78
C ARG A 51 0.79 14.61 -12.29
N ASN A 52 1.29 13.43 -11.94
CA ASN A 52 2.56 12.89 -12.40
C ASN A 52 2.45 11.99 -13.65
N HIS A 53 1.29 11.98 -14.32
CA HIS A 53 1.05 11.22 -15.55
C HIS A 53 1.32 9.71 -15.40
N LEU A 54 0.98 9.14 -14.24
CA LEU A 54 1.00 7.68 -14.01
C LEU A 54 -0.37 7.05 -14.25
N VAL A 55 -1.44 7.84 -14.08
CA VAL A 55 -2.82 7.42 -14.35
C VAL A 55 -3.57 8.49 -15.14
N THR A 56 -4.56 8.05 -15.91
CA THR A 56 -5.58 8.90 -16.54
C THR A 56 -6.92 8.68 -15.84
N SER A 57 -7.82 9.65 -15.94
CA SER A 57 -9.14 9.59 -15.32
C SER A 57 -10.23 9.86 -16.35
N THR A 58 -11.23 8.99 -16.41
CA THR A 58 -12.43 9.15 -17.25
C THR A 58 -13.60 9.48 -16.34
N ARG A 59 -14.36 10.54 -16.65
CA ARG A 59 -15.56 10.93 -15.90
C ARG A 59 -16.82 10.32 -16.49
N GLY A 60 -17.89 10.29 -15.71
CA GLY A 60 -19.22 9.81 -16.11
C GLY A 60 -19.50 8.37 -15.68
N PRO A 61 -20.69 7.84 -16.01
CA PRO A 61 -21.06 6.46 -15.72
C PRO A 61 -20.06 5.47 -16.33
N GLY A 62 -19.56 4.52 -15.54
CA GLY A 62 -18.49 3.61 -15.96
C GLY A 62 -17.12 4.25 -16.09
N GLY A 63 -16.96 5.49 -15.60
CA GLY A 63 -15.67 6.17 -15.47
C GLY A 63 -14.83 5.60 -14.34
N GLY A 64 -13.62 6.14 -14.19
CA GLY A 64 -12.63 5.63 -13.26
C GLY A 64 -11.22 6.02 -13.67
N TYR A 65 -10.24 5.24 -13.25
CA TYR A 65 -8.84 5.44 -13.57
C TYR A 65 -8.30 4.33 -14.45
N MET A 66 -7.28 4.65 -15.23
CA MET A 66 -6.48 3.71 -16.01
C MET A 66 -5.01 4.10 -15.90
N LEU A 67 -4.10 3.15 -16.14
CA LEU A 67 -2.69 3.49 -16.29
C LEU A 67 -2.50 4.44 -17.47
N ALA A 68 -1.61 5.41 -17.30
CA ALA A 68 -1.24 6.35 -18.37
C ALA A 68 -0.14 5.80 -19.29
N ARG A 69 0.55 4.75 -18.86
CA ARG A 69 1.71 4.14 -19.52
C ARG A 69 1.64 2.61 -19.36
N PRO A 70 2.37 1.82 -20.18
CA PRO A 70 2.47 0.38 -20.00
C PRO A 70 2.98 -0.03 -18.60
N LEU A 71 2.64 -1.24 -18.15
CA LEU A 71 3.03 -1.74 -16.83
C LEU A 71 4.56 -1.86 -16.69
N GLU A 72 5.22 -2.21 -17.79
CA GLU A 72 6.66 -2.42 -17.91
C GLU A 72 7.44 -1.11 -17.81
N GLU A 73 6.81 0.01 -18.19
CA GLU A 73 7.40 1.35 -18.14
C GLU A 73 7.05 2.11 -16.86
N THR A 74 6.19 1.56 -16.01
CA THR A 74 5.75 2.19 -14.76
C THR A 74 6.61 1.68 -13.61
N MET A 75 7.63 2.44 -13.19
CA MET A 75 8.53 2.02 -12.13
C MET A 75 7.93 2.26 -10.74
N VAL A 76 8.21 1.37 -9.79
CA VAL A 76 7.75 1.52 -8.40
C VAL A 76 8.28 2.82 -7.78
N SER A 77 9.51 3.22 -8.12
CA SER A 77 10.08 4.51 -7.72
C SER A 77 9.20 5.69 -8.12
N ASP A 78 8.61 5.67 -9.32
CA ASP A 78 7.81 6.78 -9.84
C ASP A 78 6.50 6.91 -9.06
N ILE A 79 5.88 5.78 -8.71
CA ILE A 79 4.67 5.73 -7.89
C ILE A 79 4.93 6.32 -6.50
N VAL A 80 6.03 5.91 -5.85
CA VAL A 80 6.40 6.38 -4.51
C VAL A 80 6.73 7.88 -4.52
N LEU A 81 7.52 8.33 -5.50
CA LEU A 81 7.86 9.74 -5.65
C LEU A 81 6.62 10.61 -5.94
N ALA A 82 5.72 10.13 -6.79
CA ALA A 82 4.53 10.88 -7.21
C ALA A 82 3.60 11.22 -6.03
N VAL A 83 3.53 10.39 -4.98
CA VAL A 83 2.66 10.65 -3.83
C VAL A 83 3.27 11.58 -2.77
N ASP A 84 4.31 12.32 -3.17
CA ASP A 84 5.11 13.27 -2.39
C ASP A 84 5.70 12.63 -1.12
N GLU A 85 6.33 11.47 -1.30
CA GLU A 85 7.18 10.87 -0.29
C GLU A 85 8.64 11.26 -0.60
N PRO A 86 9.24 12.22 0.13
CA PRO A 86 10.66 12.45 -0.02
C PRO A 86 11.39 11.17 0.37
N LEU A 87 12.14 10.58 -0.57
CA LEU A 87 13.05 9.46 -0.35
C LEU A 87 14.30 9.93 0.41
N LYS A 88 14.08 10.58 1.55
CA LYS A 88 15.11 11.24 2.34
C LYS A 88 15.46 10.39 3.53
N ALA A 89 16.70 9.91 3.55
CA ALA A 89 17.20 9.08 4.64
C ALA A 89 17.50 9.88 5.92
N THR A 90 17.80 11.16 5.76
CA THR A 90 18.41 12.03 6.76
C THR A 90 17.46 13.16 7.18
N ARG A 91 17.75 13.82 8.31
CA ARG A 91 17.12 15.13 8.64
C ARG A 91 17.70 16.26 7.77
N CYS A 92 18.94 16.12 7.32
CA CYS A 92 19.72 17.08 6.52
C CYS A 92 19.33 17.00 5.03
N THR A 93 19.24 18.11 4.31
CA THR A 93 18.82 18.11 2.89
C THR A 93 19.92 17.55 1.98
N PRO A 94 19.66 16.54 1.13
CA PRO A 94 20.65 16.00 0.20
C PRO A 94 21.18 17.10 -0.73
N GLY A 95 22.48 17.11 -1.00
CA GLY A 95 23.12 18.13 -1.84
C GLY A 95 23.13 19.55 -1.27
N SER A 96 22.68 19.79 -0.04
CA SER A 96 22.75 21.11 0.60
C SER A 96 24.09 21.31 1.32
N SER A 97 24.64 22.52 1.26
CA SER A 97 25.87 22.88 1.99
C SER A 97 25.69 22.97 3.51
N ARG A 98 24.45 22.86 4.01
CA ARG A 98 24.13 22.85 5.44
C ARG A 98 23.80 21.43 5.90
N GLY A 99 24.56 20.91 6.85
CA GLY A 99 24.25 19.67 7.53
C GLY A 99 23.16 19.81 8.60
N CYS A 100 22.86 18.70 9.26
CA CYS A 100 21.74 18.53 10.20
C CYS A 100 22.11 18.74 11.67
N GLN A 101 23.35 19.09 11.95
CA GLN A 101 23.77 19.51 13.28
C GLN A 101 23.35 20.96 13.53
N SER A 102 23.31 21.36 14.81
CA SER A 102 22.92 22.71 15.24
C SER A 102 23.83 23.81 14.70
N ASP A 103 25.08 23.47 14.35
CA ASP A 103 26.08 24.34 13.74
C ASP A 103 26.05 24.30 12.19
N HIS A 104 25.03 23.67 11.59
CA HIS A 104 24.95 23.40 10.16
C HIS A 104 26.07 22.49 9.62
N GLY A 105 26.76 21.74 10.48
CA GLY A 105 27.70 20.68 10.11
C GLY A 105 26.99 19.38 9.70
N ARG A 106 27.62 18.58 8.82
CA ARG A 106 27.16 17.22 8.49
C ARG A 106 27.36 16.33 9.72
N CYS A 107 26.40 15.46 10.06
CA CYS A 107 26.60 14.50 11.14
C CYS A 107 27.55 13.38 10.70
N LEU A 108 28.19 12.69 11.65
CA LEU A 108 29.15 11.61 11.38
C LEU A 108 28.58 10.50 10.48
N THR A 109 27.29 10.25 10.55
CA THR A 109 26.60 9.19 9.80
C THR A 109 25.91 9.69 8.53
N HIS A 110 26.13 10.95 8.13
CA HIS A 110 25.41 11.56 7.02
C HIS A 110 25.57 10.78 5.72
N ASP A 111 26.81 10.51 5.30
CA ASP A 111 27.13 9.81 4.05
C ASP A 111 26.52 8.40 4.03
N LEU A 112 26.59 7.68 5.17
CA LEU A 112 25.99 6.35 5.31
C LEU A 112 24.49 6.36 5.01
N TRP A 113 23.75 7.32 5.60
CA TRP A 113 22.31 7.40 5.38
C TRP A 113 21.97 7.86 3.97
N GLU A 114 22.72 8.81 3.42
CA GLU A 114 22.55 9.26 2.03
C GLU A 114 22.71 8.10 1.05
N GLU A 115 23.79 7.31 1.19
CA GLU A 115 24.03 6.12 0.38
C GLU A 115 22.96 5.04 0.55
N LEU A 116 22.46 4.82 1.77
CA LEU A 116 21.33 3.91 1.98
C LEU A 116 20.08 4.37 1.21
N GLY A 117 19.80 5.68 1.21
CA GLY A 117 18.71 6.27 0.43
C GLY A 117 18.88 6.01 -1.07
N ASN A 118 20.10 6.18 -1.59
CA ASN A 118 20.44 5.91 -2.98
C ASN A 118 20.20 4.43 -3.34
N HIS A 119 20.68 3.50 -2.52
CA HIS A 119 20.45 2.07 -2.75
C HIS A 119 18.97 1.69 -2.78
N ILE A 120 18.15 2.28 -1.90
CA ILE A 120 16.73 1.99 -1.85
C ILE A 120 16.00 2.58 -3.06
N PHE A 121 16.37 3.79 -3.49
CA PHE A 121 15.87 4.35 -4.74
C PHE A 121 16.24 3.48 -5.95
N LEU A 122 17.50 3.05 -6.06
CA LEU A 122 17.96 2.18 -7.14
C LEU A 122 17.19 0.85 -7.18
N PHE A 123 16.94 0.25 -6.02
CA PHE A 123 16.12 -0.96 -5.91
C PHE A 123 14.69 -0.73 -6.42
N LEU A 124 14.00 0.31 -5.95
CA LEU A 124 12.63 0.62 -6.37
C LEU A 124 12.54 1.00 -7.85
N ARG A 125 13.58 1.63 -8.40
CA ARG A 125 13.67 2.00 -9.82
C ARG A 125 13.89 0.79 -10.73
N ALA A 126 14.51 -0.28 -10.23
CA ALA A 126 14.73 -1.50 -10.98
C ALA A 126 13.50 -2.41 -11.08
N ILE A 127 12.40 -2.05 -10.41
CA ILE A 127 11.17 -2.85 -10.33
C ILE A 127 10.05 -2.08 -11.04
N SER A 128 9.48 -2.71 -12.07
CA SER A 128 8.29 -2.23 -12.77
C SER A 128 7.01 -2.66 -12.08
N LEU A 129 5.89 -2.04 -12.41
CA LEU A 129 4.57 -2.46 -11.94
C LEU A 129 4.21 -3.86 -12.48
N ALA A 130 4.67 -4.20 -13.68
CA ALA A 130 4.55 -5.55 -14.24
C ALA A 130 5.23 -6.60 -13.33
N ASP A 131 6.44 -6.31 -12.84
CA ASP A 131 7.15 -7.21 -11.91
C ASP A 131 6.35 -7.50 -10.64
N VAL A 132 5.62 -6.50 -10.14
CA VAL A 132 4.77 -6.63 -8.94
C VAL A 132 3.57 -7.52 -9.25
N VAL A 133 2.85 -7.24 -10.34
CA VAL A 133 1.65 -7.99 -10.74
C VAL A 133 1.98 -9.46 -11.07
N GLU A 134 3.12 -9.69 -11.73
CA GLU A 134 3.58 -11.03 -12.14
C GLU A 134 4.38 -11.75 -11.04
N LYS A 135 4.51 -11.15 -9.85
CA LYS A 135 5.22 -11.72 -8.69
C LYS A 135 6.70 -12.02 -8.94
N ARG A 136 7.38 -11.23 -9.77
CA ARG A 136 8.81 -11.35 -10.13
C ARG A 136 9.77 -10.53 -9.25
N VAL A 137 9.34 -10.18 -8.04
CA VAL A 137 10.11 -9.31 -7.12
C VAL A 137 11.01 -10.10 -6.17
N LEU A 138 10.55 -11.26 -5.66
CA LEU A 138 11.32 -12.06 -4.71
C LEU A 138 12.60 -12.63 -5.37
N GLY A 139 13.68 -12.73 -4.58
CA GLY A 139 15.00 -13.18 -5.05
C GLY A 139 15.88 -12.08 -5.65
N ARG A 140 15.33 -10.90 -5.99
CA ARG A 140 16.12 -9.80 -6.58
C ARG A 140 17.16 -9.18 -5.66
N SER A 141 16.98 -9.29 -4.34
CA SER A 141 17.96 -8.80 -3.36
C SER A 141 19.17 -9.74 -3.20
N GLY A 142 19.15 -10.93 -3.81
CA GLY A 142 20.16 -11.96 -3.57
C GLY A 142 20.09 -12.61 -2.17
N LEU A 143 19.15 -12.19 -1.32
CA LEU A 143 18.87 -12.85 -0.06
C LEU A 143 18.01 -14.08 -0.33
N ALA A 144 18.54 -15.26 -0.03
CA ALA A 144 17.76 -16.49 -0.05
C ALA A 144 16.68 -16.41 1.03
N VAL A 145 15.42 -16.30 0.60
CA VAL A 145 14.28 -16.48 1.50
C VAL A 145 14.14 -17.99 1.68
N SER A 146 14.54 -18.51 2.85
CA SER A 146 14.28 -19.91 3.18
C SER A 146 12.76 -20.15 3.15
N ASP A 147 12.32 -21.22 2.47
CA ASP A 147 10.94 -21.58 2.11
C ASP A 147 9.90 -21.68 3.25
N THR A 148 10.22 -21.27 4.48
CA THR A 148 9.34 -21.36 5.64
C THR A 148 8.10 -20.45 5.60
N ASP A 149 8.04 -19.43 4.75
CA ASP A 149 6.91 -18.49 4.71
C ASP A 149 5.85 -18.79 3.63
N ALA A 150 6.12 -19.66 2.66
CA ALA A 150 5.16 -20.00 1.61
C ALA A 150 3.93 -20.76 2.14
N ALA A 151 4.08 -21.51 3.24
CA ALA A 151 3.02 -22.33 3.81
C ALA A 151 1.97 -21.56 4.62
N ARG A 152 2.18 -20.25 4.91
CA ARG A 152 1.24 -19.47 5.73
C ARG A 152 0.14 -18.77 4.95
N ASN A 153 0.30 -18.61 3.63
CA ASN A 153 -0.62 -17.79 2.82
C ASN A 153 -1.62 -18.62 1.97
N SER A 154 -1.70 -19.93 2.18
CA SER A 154 -2.68 -20.82 1.55
C SER A 154 -3.90 -21.15 2.44
N GLY A 155 -4.04 -20.49 3.59
CA GLY A 155 -5.20 -20.62 4.46
C GLY A 155 -6.38 -19.78 3.95
N GLY A 156 -7.15 -20.32 3.01
CA GLY A 156 -8.48 -19.79 2.70
C GLY A 156 -9.38 -19.81 3.94
N PRO A 157 -10.40 -18.94 4.04
CA PRO A 157 -11.34 -18.98 5.15
C PRO A 157 -12.03 -20.35 5.12
N GLY A 158 -11.78 -21.16 6.15
CA GLY A 158 -12.45 -22.45 6.33
C GLY A 158 -13.96 -22.27 6.40
N PRO A 159 -14.75 -23.28 5.96
CA PRO A 159 -16.19 -23.16 5.92
C PRO A 159 -16.73 -23.00 7.33
N MET A 160 -17.51 -21.94 7.53
CA MET A 160 -18.30 -21.73 8.75
C MET A 160 -19.49 -22.69 8.66
N THR A 161 -19.27 -23.93 9.12
CA THR A 161 -20.34 -24.92 9.24
C THR A 161 -21.22 -24.60 10.43
N ASP A 162 -22.44 -24.26 10.08
CA ASP A 162 -23.66 -24.15 10.88
C ASP A 162 -23.91 -25.41 11.72
N GLN A 163 -24.12 -25.27 13.02
CA GLN A 163 -24.86 -26.26 13.81
C GLN A 163 -25.78 -25.57 14.85
N PRO A 164 -27.02 -26.07 15.01
CA PRO A 164 -28.04 -25.45 15.85
C PRO A 164 -28.17 -26.14 17.23
N GLU A 165 -28.51 -25.36 18.24
CA GLU A 165 -29.00 -25.83 19.55
C GLU A 165 -30.15 -24.89 19.97
N HIS A 166 -31.41 -25.26 19.72
CA HIS A 166 -32.36 -25.81 20.73
C HIS A 166 -32.39 -24.95 22.01
N GLY A 167 -33.47 -24.37 22.49
CA GLY A 167 -34.92 -24.56 22.34
C GLY A 167 -35.56 -23.87 23.57
N ALA A 168 -36.74 -23.31 23.41
CA ALA A 168 -37.44 -22.45 24.38
C ALA A 168 -37.95 -23.18 25.64
N ASP A 169 -38.25 -22.39 26.69
CA ASP A 169 -39.45 -22.45 27.59
C ASP A 169 -39.14 -21.69 28.91
N ILE A 170 -39.62 -20.47 29.15
CA ILE A 170 -40.92 -20.08 29.76
C ILE A 170 -41.32 -20.91 30.99
N VAL A 171 -41.25 -20.31 32.20
CA VAL A 171 -42.32 -20.32 33.23
C VAL A 171 -42.04 -19.29 34.34
N SER A 172 -42.97 -18.33 34.43
CA SER A 172 -43.57 -17.53 35.53
C SER A 172 -42.87 -17.16 36.86
N PRO A 173 -43.24 -15.98 37.44
CA PRO A 173 -42.76 -15.47 38.73
C PRO A 173 -43.69 -15.80 39.92
N GLY A 174 -43.16 -15.67 41.15
CA GLY A 174 -43.94 -15.51 42.39
C GLY A 174 -43.09 -15.74 43.67
N PRO A 175 -43.57 -15.40 44.88
CA PRO A 175 -44.39 -14.25 45.26
C PRO A 175 -43.72 -13.40 46.37
N ILE A 176 -44.49 -12.39 46.78
CA ILE A 176 -44.24 -11.30 47.73
C ILE A 176 -44.08 -11.82 49.17
N GLU A 177 -43.12 -11.29 49.93
CA GLU A 177 -43.25 -11.14 51.39
C GLU A 177 -42.91 -9.72 51.84
N SER A 178 -43.75 -9.28 52.77
CA SER A 178 -43.88 -7.98 53.42
C SER A 178 -43.27 -8.05 54.82
N VAL A 179 -43.19 -6.89 55.51
CA VAL A 179 -42.93 -6.66 56.94
C VAL A 179 -41.43 -6.40 57.24
N ALA A 180 -40.99 -5.26 57.81
CA ALA A 180 -41.64 -4.13 58.48
C ALA A 180 -40.90 -2.82 58.14
#